data_AF-W1VIA9-F1
#
_entry.id   AF-W1VIA9-F1
#
_cell.length_a   1.000
_cell.length_b   1.000
_cell.length_c   1.000
_cell.angle_alpha   90.00
_cell.angle_beta   90.00
_cell.angle_gamma   90.00
#
_symmetry.space_group_name_H-M   'P 1'
#
loop_
_entity.id
_entity.type
_entity.pdbx_description
1 polymer ?
#
loop_
_entity_poly.entity_id
_entity_poly.type
_entity_poly.pdbx_seq_one_letter_code
_entity_poly.pdbx_strand_id
1 'polypeptide(L)'
;MPSPPPVATRDAPPPSRTPPSGPPTWLPAHARRVARWLQRLVHDAAGALIPARCAGCGTWDTRLCERCRSLLDGPLSEVIHADGAEDLPIHALAAYAGPVRALVLGWKNGGREDLAEVMHEAGQRAAGLWTAGLETSLVREVTQAGRLLVVPAPSGLTRRLRGRLVAADLADAVARGIARSWPGQGDLLVACADVLRRRPQLRGAHQSGRSARRRRSNRASPPRVLAPVEG
;
A
#
# COMPACT_ATOMS: atom_id res chain seq x y z
N MET A 1 -18.79 50.26 -16.21
CA MET A 1 -18.90 49.48 -14.95
C MET A 1 -17.50 49.21 -14.43
N PRO A 2 -17.14 49.62 -13.20
CA PRO A 2 -15.81 49.40 -12.66
C PRO A 2 -15.64 47.93 -12.19
N SER A 3 -14.47 47.35 -12.46
CA SER A 3 -14.09 45.98 -12.05
C SER A 3 -14.03 45.84 -10.53
N PRO A 4 -14.45 44.69 -9.96
CA PRO A 4 -14.38 44.47 -8.52
C PRO A 4 -12.92 44.28 -8.05
N PRO A 5 -12.59 44.65 -6.79
CA PRO A 5 -11.24 44.48 -6.25
C PRO A 5 -10.93 43.00 -5.99
N PRO A 6 -9.65 42.60 -6.01
CA PRO A 6 -9.25 41.22 -5.76
C PRO A 6 -9.47 40.83 -4.29
N VAL A 7 -10.10 39.67 -4.08
CA VAL A 7 -10.30 39.05 -2.77
C VAL A 7 -8.95 38.59 -2.21
N ALA A 8 -8.60 39.08 -1.02
CA ALA A 8 -7.43 38.64 -0.27
C ALA A 8 -7.58 37.15 0.08
N THR A 9 -6.63 36.33 -0.39
CA THR A 9 -6.55 34.92 -0.01
C THR A 9 -5.99 34.83 1.41
N ARG A 10 -6.76 34.27 2.35
CA ARG A 10 -6.28 33.96 3.70
C ARG A 10 -5.12 32.98 3.60
N ASP A 11 -3.98 33.34 4.20
CA ASP A 11 -2.80 32.49 4.31
C ASP A 11 -3.16 31.10 4.84
N ALA A 12 -2.64 30.07 4.17
CA ALA A 12 -2.81 28.69 4.58
C ALA A 12 -2.09 28.46 5.93
N PRO A 13 -2.71 27.74 6.89
CA PRO A 13 -2.07 27.45 8.16
C PRO A 13 -0.80 26.61 7.95
N PRO A 14 0.26 26.83 8.77
CA PRO A 14 1.51 26.10 8.63
C PRO A 14 1.29 24.59 8.82
N PRO A 15 2.04 23.72 8.11
CA PRO A 15 1.88 22.27 8.23
C PRO A 15 2.18 21.83 9.65
N SER A 16 1.24 21.10 10.25
CA SER A 16 1.44 20.47 11.57
C SER A 16 2.63 19.52 11.52
N ARG A 17 3.65 19.81 12.33
CA ARG A 17 4.82 18.95 12.50
C ARG A 17 4.37 17.71 13.27
N THR A 18 4.22 16.59 12.56
CA THR A 18 4.03 15.29 13.22
C THR A 18 5.36 14.87 13.85
N PRO A 19 5.40 14.54 15.14
CA PRO A 19 6.64 14.14 15.79
C PRO A 19 7.17 12.82 15.18
N PRO A 20 8.51 12.61 15.16
CA PRO A 20 9.11 11.39 14.66
C PRO A 20 8.64 10.17 15.48
N SER A 21 8.21 9.11 14.80
CA SER A 21 7.66 7.90 15.41
C SER A 21 8.74 6.92 15.90
N GLY A 22 9.86 7.40 16.44
CA GLY A 22 10.98 6.56 16.86
C GLY A 22 12.00 7.30 17.72
N PRO A 23 12.79 6.57 18.53
CA PRO A 23 13.77 7.18 19.41
C PRO A 23 14.90 7.81 18.60
N PRO A 24 15.50 8.91 19.07
CA PRO A 24 16.59 9.61 18.37
C PRO A 24 17.76 8.69 18.03
N THR A 25 18.33 8.87 16.83
CA THR A 25 19.38 8.00 16.30
C THR A 25 20.74 8.14 17.00
N TRP A 26 20.96 9.25 17.70
CA TRP A 26 22.18 9.52 18.48
C TRP A 26 22.27 8.74 19.80
N LEU A 27 21.22 7.98 20.17
CA LEU A 27 21.22 7.15 21.38
C LEU A 27 22.10 5.89 21.22
N PRO A 28 22.83 5.48 22.27
CA PRO A 28 23.55 4.20 22.33
C PRO A 28 22.65 2.99 22.01
N ALA A 29 23.22 1.89 21.48
CA ALA A 29 22.45 0.73 21.04
C ALA A 29 21.58 0.08 22.15
N HIS A 30 22.05 0.09 23.40
CA HIS A 30 21.28 -0.37 24.56
C HIS A 30 20.12 0.58 24.87
N ALA A 31 20.33 1.90 24.83
CA ALA A 31 19.29 2.91 25.02
C ALA A 31 18.23 2.86 23.90
N ARG A 32 18.60 2.54 22.65
CA ARG A 32 17.64 2.29 21.55
C ARG A 32 16.83 1.00 21.74
N ARG A 33 17.41 -0.04 22.36
CA ARG A 33 16.68 -1.26 22.71
C ARG A 33 15.67 -0.98 23.83
N VAL A 34 16.10 -0.31 24.90
CA VAL A 34 15.24 0.09 26.02
C VAL A 34 14.14 1.05 25.57
N ALA A 35 14.45 2.06 24.74
CA ALA A 35 13.45 2.98 24.21
C ALA A 35 12.41 2.29 23.32
N ARG A 36 12.81 1.31 22.50
CA ARG A 36 11.85 0.48 21.73
C ARG A 36 11.04 -0.45 22.62
N TRP A 37 11.60 -0.92 23.72
CA TRP A 37 10.89 -1.73 24.72
C TRP A 37 9.85 -0.89 25.46
N LEU A 38 10.23 0.31 25.93
CA LEU A 38 9.32 1.29 26.53
C LEU A 38 8.24 1.78 25.56
N GLN A 39 8.58 2.04 24.30
CA GLN A 39 7.58 2.39 23.29
C GLN A 39 6.57 1.27 23.05
N ARG A 40 7.00 0.00 23.06
CA ARG A 40 6.10 -1.15 22.99
C ARG A 40 5.20 -1.24 24.22
N LEU A 41 5.76 -1.16 25.42
CA LEU A 41 4.99 -1.14 26.66
C LEU A 41 3.98 0.01 26.71
N VAL A 42 4.37 1.21 26.29
CA VAL A 42 3.46 2.37 26.20
C VAL A 42 2.38 2.14 25.16
N HIS A 43 2.70 1.51 24.02
CA HIS A 43 1.71 1.18 23.00
C HIS A 43 0.73 0.09 23.47
N ASP A 44 1.25 -0.93 24.14
CA ASP A 44 0.47 -2.04 24.71
C ASP A 44 -0.45 -1.53 25.84
N ALA A 45 0.08 -0.69 26.74
CA ALA A 45 -0.68 -0.06 27.83
C ALA A 45 -1.69 0.98 27.33
N ALA A 46 -1.35 1.77 26.30
CA ALA A 46 -2.30 2.68 25.65
C ALA A 46 -3.39 1.91 24.89
N GLY A 47 -3.08 0.73 24.34
CA GLY A 47 -4.05 -0.20 23.77
C GLY A 47 -5.01 -0.80 24.80
N ALA A 48 -4.61 -0.85 26.08
CA ALA A 48 -5.46 -1.28 27.19
C ALA A 48 -6.36 -0.15 27.75
N LEU A 49 -5.98 1.12 27.55
CA LEU A 49 -6.72 2.29 28.06
C LEU A 49 -7.56 3.02 27.01
N ILE A 50 -7.26 2.83 25.71
CA ILE A 50 -8.01 3.42 24.59
C ILE A 50 -8.72 2.28 23.87
N PRO A 51 -10.07 2.17 23.96
CA PRO A 51 -10.79 1.08 23.30
C PRO A 51 -10.51 1.08 21.80
N ALA A 52 -10.23 -0.10 21.26
CA ALA A 52 -9.84 -0.25 19.86
C ALA A 52 -10.95 0.30 18.95
N ARG A 53 -10.59 1.18 18.01
CA ARG A 53 -11.54 1.71 17.03
C ARG A 53 -11.36 1.02 15.69
N CYS A 54 -12.47 0.67 15.06
CA CYS A 54 -12.50 0.06 13.74
C CYS A 54 -11.72 0.95 12.76
N ALA A 55 -10.74 0.37 12.06
CA ALA A 55 -9.89 1.11 11.13
C ALA A 55 -10.65 1.77 9.97
N GLY A 56 -11.81 1.20 9.60
CA GLY A 56 -12.67 1.74 8.55
C GLY A 56 -13.63 2.79 9.05
N CYS A 57 -14.61 2.39 9.88
CA CYS A 57 -15.73 3.24 10.29
C CYS A 57 -15.56 3.91 11.66
N GLY A 58 -14.56 3.54 12.46
CA GLY A 58 -14.30 4.14 13.77
C GLY A 58 -15.18 3.64 14.93
N THR A 59 -16.04 2.63 14.71
CA THR A 59 -16.81 1.94 15.76
C THR A 59 -15.88 1.40 16.85
N TRP A 60 -16.28 1.51 18.11
CA TRP A 60 -15.49 1.08 19.27
C TRP A 60 -15.41 -0.44 19.42
N ASP A 61 -14.50 -0.87 20.31
CA ASP A 61 -14.21 -2.25 20.74
C ASP A 61 -13.88 -3.27 19.64
N THR A 62 -13.38 -2.81 18.49
CA THR A 62 -12.88 -3.72 17.45
C THR A 62 -11.79 -3.07 16.60
N ARG A 63 -10.82 -3.88 16.17
CA ARG A 63 -9.78 -3.43 15.24
C ARG A 63 -10.34 -3.21 13.84
N LEU A 64 -11.25 -4.10 13.41
CA LEU A 64 -11.98 -4.02 12.16
C LEU A 64 -13.31 -4.75 12.32
N CYS A 65 -14.42 -4.02 12.24
CA CYS A 65 -15.75 -4.63 12.34
C CYS A 65 -16.08 -5.46 11.09
N GLU A 66 -17.00 -6.42 11.24
CA GLU A 66 -17.42 -7.31 10.16
C GLU A 66 -17.92 -6.54 8.93
N ARG A 67 -18.71 -5.48 9.13
CA ARG A 67 -19.17 -4.61 8.04
C ARG A 67 -18.02 -3.98 7.24
N CYS A 68 -16.92 -3.62 7.89
CA CYS A 68 -15.77 -3.05 7.18
C CYS A 68 -14.88 -4.15 6.56
N ARG A 69 -14.83 -5.35 7.16
CA ARG A 69 -14.17 -6.52 6.58
C ARG A 69 -14.86 -6.94 5.29
N SER A 70 -16.19 -7.05 5.31
CA SER A 70 -16.99 -7.46 4.14
C SER A 70 -16.87 -6.53 2.94
N LEU A 71 -16.42 -5.28 3.14
CA LEU A 71 -16.12 -4.36 2.03
C LEU A 71 -14.91 -4.80 1.19
N LEU A 72 -14.02 -5.63 1.76
CA LEU A 72 -12.87 -6.19 1.04
C LEU A 72 -13.20 -7.53 0.36
N ASP A 73 -14.36 -8.10 0.66
CA ASP A 73 -14.84 -9.38 0.12
C ASP A 73 -15.63 -9.22 -1.19
N GLY A 74 -15.59 -8.04 -1.79
CA GLY A 74 -16.21 -7.77 -3.09
C GLY A 74 -15.57 -8.55 -4.24
N PRO A 75 -16.19 -8.50 -5.44
CA PRO A 75 -15.59 -9.03 -6.65
C PRO A 75 -14.33 -8.25 -7.04
N LEU A 76 -13.42 -8.91 -7.77
CA LEU A 76 -12.29 -8.24 -8.39
C LEU A 76 -12.78 -7.52 -9.65
N SER A 77 -12.92 -6.20 -9.58
CA SER A 77 -13.41 -5.38 -10.70
C SER A 77 -12.27 -4.73 -11.46
N GLU A 78 -12.35 -4.71 -12.79
CA GLU A 78 -11.45 -3.93 -13.63
C GLU A 78 -11.77 -2.42 -13.54
N VAL A 79 -10.74 -1.59 -13.46
CA VAL A 79 -10.82 -0.14 -13.32
C VAL A 79 -10.59 0.50 -14.68
N ILE A 80 -11.68 0.91 -15.32
CA ILE A 80 -11.71 1.40 -16.72
C ILE A 80 -11.01 2.77 -16.89
N HIS A 81 -10.70 3.51 -15.81
CA HIS A 81 -10.11 4.85 -15.89
C HIS A 81 -9.01 5.08 -14.84
N ALA A 82 -7.89 4.38 -14.98
CA ALA A 82 -6.74 4.57 -14.12
C ALA A 82 -5.64 5.40 -14.82
N ASP A 83 -5.70 6.72 -14.64
CA ASP A 83 -4.70 7.66 -15.16
C ASP A 83 -3.25 7.23 -14.82
N GLY A 84 -2.48 6.87 -15.84
CA GLY A 84 -1.04 6.63 -15.75
C GLY A 84 -0.61 5.16 -15.65
N ALA A 85 -1.43 4.23 -16.13
CA ALA A 85 -1.11 2.81 -16.20
C ALA A 85 -0.99 2.24 -17.63
N GLU A 86 -0.84 3.10 -18.64
CA GLU A 86 -0.81 2.67 -20.06
C GLU A 86 -1.97 1.68 -20.35
N ASP A 87 -1.75 0.69 -21.22
CA ASP A 87 -2.74 -0.33 -21.59
C ASP A 87 -2.75 -1.53 -20.60
N LEU A 88 -2.24 -1.36 -19.36
CA LEU A 88 -2.24 -2.44 -18.37
C LEU A 88 -3.61 -2.53 -17.67
N PRO A 89 -4.25 -3.71 -17.63
CA PRO A 89 -5.46 -3.92 -16.86
C PRO A 89 -5.24 -3.65 -15.38
N ILE A 90 -6.07 -2.79 -14.79
CA ILE A 90 -6.03 -2.49 -13.36
C ILE A 90 -7.23 -3.12 -12.68
N HIS A 91 -6.96 -3.84 -11.60
CA HIS A 91 -7.99 -4.49 -10.80
C HIS A 91 -8.08 -3.88 -9.41
N ALA A 92 -9.30 -3.85 -8.86
CA ALA A 92 -9.59 -3.41 -7.50
C ALA A 92 -10.59 -4.35 -6.83
N LEU A 93 -10.32 -4.71 -5.58
CA LEU A 93 -11.26 -5.46 -4.71
C LEU A 93 -12.40 -4.61 -4.15
N ALA A 94 -12.19 -3.29 -4.08
CA ALA A 94 -13.13 -2.38 -3.46
C ALA A 94 -12.94 -0.96 -3.99
N ALA A 95 -14.02 -0.19 -3.96
CA ALA A 95 -13.97 1.24 -4.19
C ALA A 95 -13.10 1.93 -3.12
N TYR A 96 -12.12 2.73 -3.56
CA TYR A 96 -11.25 3.49 -2.66
C TYR A 96 -11.96 4.73 -2.10
N ALA A 97 -12.95 4.52 -1.24
CA ALA A 97 -13.75 5.56 -0.62
C ALA A 97 -14.11 5.20 0.83
N GLY A 98 -14.60 6.19 1.59
CA GLY A 98 -15.17 5.98 2.92
C GLY A 98 -14.31 5.10 3.85
N PRO A 99 -14.89 4.04 4.46
CA PRO A 99 -14.17 3.12 5.35
C PRO A 99 -12.95 2.43 4.73
N VAL A 100 -13.02 2.02 3.46
CA VAL A 100 -11.90 1.38 2.76
C VAL A 100 -10.72 2.34 2.64
N ARG A 101 -10.99 3.60 2.30
CA ARG A 101 -9.96 4.64 2.25
C ARG A 101 -9.29 4.87 3.61
N ALA A 102 -10.07 4.92 4.69
CA ALA A 102 -9.54 5.10 6.05
C ALA A 102 -8.64 3.91 6.45
N LEU A 103 -9.12 2.69 6.22
CA LEU A 103 -8.41 1.44 6.48
C LEU A 103 -7.09 1.37 5.73
N VAL A 104 -7.11 1.56 4.40
CA VAL A 104 -5.91 1.52 3.55
C VAL A 104 -4.91 2.59 3.98
N LEU A 105 -5.36 3.80 4.32
CA LEU A 105 -4.45 4.86 4.78
C LEU A 105 -3.85 4.56 6.15
N GLY A 106 -4.62 4.00 7.09
CA GLY A 106 -4.15 3.59 8.41
C GLY A 106 -3.04 2.55 8.32
N TRP A 107 -3.28 1.49 7.54
CA TRP A 107 -2.29 0.45 7.30
C TRP A 107 -1.08 0.98 6.52
N LYS A 108 -1.30 1.62 5.36
CA LYS A 108 -0.25 2.10 4.46
C LYS A 108 0.73 3.08 5.10
N ASN A 109 0.28 3.86 6.08
CA ASN A 109 1.13 4.83 6.77
C ASN A 109 1.78 4.26 8.04
N GLY A 110 1.49 2.99 8.38
CA GLY A 110 1.99 2.31 9.57
C GLY A 110 1.44 2.90 10.85
N GLY A 111 0.18 3.36 10.82
CA GLY A 111 -0.58 3.74 12.02
C GLY A 111 -1.47 2.61 12.54
N ARG A 112 -1.58 1.51 11.79
CA ARG A 112 -2.41 0.34 12.07
C ARG A 112 -1.75 -0.93 11.54
N GLU A 113 -0.64 -1.32 12.16
CA GLU A 113 0.10 -2.56 11.81
C GLU A 113 -0.74 -3.82 12.10
N ASP A 114 -1.69 -3.71 13.03
CA ASP A 114 -2.70 -4.73 13.37
C ASP A 114 -3.63 -5.11 12.21
N LEU A 115 -3.62 -4.37 11.11
CA LEU A 115 -4.38 -4.68 9.89
C LEU A 115 -3.59 -5.52 8.87
N ALA A 116 -2.32 -5.85 9.14
CA ALA A 116 -1.48 -6.54 8.18
C ALA A 116 -2.09 -7.87 7.72
N GLU A 117 -2.57 -8.69 8.64
CA GLU A 117 -3.22 -9.97 8.34
C GLU A 117 -4.43 -9.81 7.42
N VAL A 118 -5.34 -8.89 7.74
CA VAL A 118 -6.51 -8.58 6.90
C VAL A 118 -6.11 -8.19 5.49
N MET A 119 -5.06 -7.37 5.36
CA MET A 119 -4.59 -6.92 4.06
C MET A 119 -3.88 -8.03 3.28
N HIS A 120 -3.21 -8.95 3.96
CA HIS A 120 -2.65 -10.15 3.33
C HIS A 120 -3.77 -11.09 2.85
N GLU A 121 -4.79 -11.34 3.66
CA GLU A 121 -5.98 -12.12 3.28
C GLU A 121 -6.64 -11.52 2.04
N ALA A 122 -6.86 -10.20 2.04
CA ALA A 122 -7.40 -9.49 0.88
C ALA A 122 -6.49 -9.67 -0.36
N GLY A 123 -5.17 -9.52 -0.24
CA GLY A 123 -4.23 -9.75 -1.34
C GLY A 123 -4.29 -11.18 -1.91
N GLN A 124 -4.37 -12.18 -1.03
CA GLN A 124 -4.48 -13.59 -1.42
C GLN A 124 -5.82 -13.89 -2.10
N ARG A 125 -6.92 -13.31 -1.62
CA ARG A 125 -8.23 -13.40 -2.24
C ARG A 125 -8.24 -12.76 -3.63
N ALA A 126 -7.67 -11.55 -3.77
CA ALA A 126 -7.52 -10.90 -5.07
C ALA A 126 -6.77 -11.79 -6.06
N ALA A 127 -5.68 -12.42 -5.62
CA ALA A 127 -4.94 -13.37 -6.44
C ALA A 127 -5.80 -14.56 -6.89
N GLY A 128 -6.57 -15.16 -5.97
CA GLY A 128 -7.48 -16.27 -6.30
C GLY A 128 -8.55 -15.88 -7.33
N LEU A 129 -9.16 -14.71 -7.15
CA LEU A 129 -10.14 -14.17 -8.11
C LEU A 129 -9.50 -13.86 -9.46
N TRP A 130 -8.29 -13.30 -9.47
CA TRP A 130 -7.54 -13.02 -10.68
C TRP A 130 -7.19 -14.31 -11.43
N THR A 131 -6.64 -15.32 -10.75
CA THR A 131 -6.29 -16.61 -11.37
C THR A 131 -7.50 -17.33 -11.94
N ALA A 132 -8.66 -17.23 -11.28
CA ALA A 132 -9.91 -17.84 -11.75
C ALA A 132 -10.46 -17.16 -13.01
N GLY A 133 -10.09 -15.91 -13.27
CA GLY A 133 -10.48 -15.16 -14.46
C GLY A 133 -9.48 -15.21 -15.61
N LEU A 134 -8.41 -16.02 -15.51
CA LEU A 134 -7.40 -16.11 -16.57
C LEU A 134 -7.88 -16.96 -17.74
N GLU A 135 -7.57 -16.49 -18.95
CA GLU A 135 -7.77 -17.25 -20.17
C GLU A 135 -6.92 -18.53 -20.17
N THR A 136 -7.49 -19.63 -20.68
CA THR A 136 -6.82 -20.95 -20.69
C THR A 136 -5.50 -20.92 -21.48
N SER A 137 -5.43 -20.12 -22.54
CA SER A 137 -4.20 -19.92 -23.32
C SER A 137 -3.08 -19.29 -22.50
N LEU A 138 -3.37 -18.23 -21.74
CA LEU A 138 -2.41 -17.56 -20.88
C LEU A 138 -1.94 -18.47 -19.74
N VAL A 139 -2.85 -19.24 -19.13
CA VAL A 139 -2.48 -20.24 -18.11
C VAL A 139 -1.49 -21.24 -18.69
N ARG A 140 -1.72 -21.74 -19.90
CA ARG A 140 -0.81 -22.69 -20.56
C ARG A 140 0.55 -22.05 -20.84
N GLU A 141 0.57 -20.85 -21.40
CA GLU A 141 1.80 -20.11 -21.72
C GLU A 141 2.66 -19.89 -20.47
N VAL A 142 2.08 -19.37 -19.39
CA VAL A 142 2.79 -19.14 -18.13
C VAL A 142 3.26 -20.46 -17.50
N THR A 143 2.45 -21.52 -17.60
CA THR A 143 2.84 -22.85 -17.08
C THR A 143 4.01 -23.43 -17.88
N GLN A 144 4.03 -23.25 -19.21
CA GLN A 144 5.15 -23.66 -20.07
C GLN A 144 6.44 -22.86 -19.78
N ALA A 145 6.31 -21.57 -19.49
CA ALA A 145 7.44 -20.75 -19.02
C ALA A 145 7.92 -21.18 -17.63
N GLY A 146 7.06 -21.79 -16.81
CA GLY A 146 7.38 -22.36 -15.50
C GLY A 146 7.67 -21.34 -14.41
N ARG A 147 7.53 -20.03 -14.69
CA ARG A 147 7.85 -18.94 -13.76
C ARG A 147 6.90 -17.76 -13.90
N LEU A 148 6.52 -17.17 -12.77
CA LEU A 148 5.73 -15.94 -12.71
C LEU A 148 6.31 -15.00 -11.67
N LEU A 149 6.61 -13.75 -12.08
CA LEU A 149 7.14 -12.74 -11.18
C LEU A 149 6.08 -11.70 -10.79
N VAL A 150 5.81 -11.59 -9.50
CA VAL A 150 5.02 -10.50 -8.91
C VAL A 150 5.96 -9.37 -8.52
N VAL A 151 5.67 -8.17 -9.03
CA VAL A 151 6.52 -6.99 -8.81
C VAL A 151 5.73 -5.95 -8.00
N PRO A 152 6.19 -5.57 -6.78
CA PRO A 152 5.52 -4.55 -6.00
C PRO A 152 5.69 -3.16 -6.61
N ALA A 153 4.68 -2.31 -6.41
CA ALA A 153 4.78 -0.90 -6.74
C ALA A 153 5.96 -0.25 -5.99
N PRO A 154 6.79 0.57 -6.65
CA PRO A 154 8.03 1.06 -6.06
C PRO A 154 7.78 2.02 -4.90
N SER A 155 8.31 1.68 -3.73
CA SER A 155 8.28 2.51 -2.53
C SER A 155 9.37 3.59 -2.56
N GLY A 156 9.03 4.79 -2.07
CA GLY A 156 9.98 5.92 -1.96
C GLY A 156 11.05 5.68 -0.90
N LEU A 157 12.23 6.32 -1.08
CA LEU A 157 13.42 6.11 -0.25
C LEU A 157 13.15 6.23 1.25
N THR A 158 12.40 7.24 1.68
CA THR A 158 12.05 7.44 3.11
C THR A 158 11.29 6.26 3.71
N ARG A 159 10.40 5.61 2.94
CA ARG A 159 9.68 4.41 3.41
C ARG A 159 10.61 3.20 3.53
N ARG A 160 11.54 3.06 2.58
CA ARG A 160 12.56 2.00 2.59
C ARG A 160 13.49 2.12 3.78
N LEU A 161 14.00 3.33 4.05
CA LEU A 161 14.85 3.59 5.22
C LEU A 161 14.14 3.35 6.55
N ARG A 162 12.81 3.45 6.58
CA ARG A 162 11.97 3.16 7.75
C ARG A 162 11.52 1.70 7.84
N GLY A 163 11.92 0.84 6.89
CA GLY A 163 11.51 -0.57 6.85
C GLY A 163 10.01 -0.78 6.59
N ARG A 164 9.30 0.21 6.01
CA ARG A 164 7.84 0.15 5.80
C ARG A 164 7.51 -0.10 4.34
N LEU A 165 7.56 -1.37 3.93
CA LEU A 165 7.37 -1.80 2.54
C LEU A 165 6.00 -2.44 2.31
N VAL A 166 4.93 -1.75 2.75
CA VAL A 166 3.53 -2.23 2.64
C VAL A 166 3.16 -2.74 1.24
N ALA A 167 3.71 -2.15 0.17
CA ALA A 167 3.47 -2.63 -1.19
C ALA A 167 4.17 -3.96 -1.50
N ALA A 168 5.37 -4.20 -0.94
CA ALA A 168 6.06 -5.47 -1.02
C ALA A 168 5.36 -6.54 -0.19
N ASP A 169 4.90 -6.19 1.03
CA ASP A 169 4.16 -7.12 1.88
C ASP A 169 2.85 -7.57 1.22
N LEU A 170 2.12 -6.62 0.60
CA LEU A 170 0.91 -6.95 -0.19
C LEU A 170 1.24 -7.81 -1.42
N ALA A 171 2.32 -7.49 -2.14
CA ALA A 171 2.73 -8.23 -3.32
C ALA A 171 3.16 -9.67 -2.99
N ASP A 172 3.82 -9.89 -1.85
CA ASP A 172 4.15 -11.23 -1.36
C ASP A 172 2.87 -12.03 -1.05
N ALA A 173 1.89 -11.40 -0.40
CA ALA A 173 0.60 -12.03 -0.16
C ALA A 173 -0.12 -12.39 -1.46
N VAL A 174 -0.10 -11.50 -2.47
CA VAL A 174 -0.63 -11.78 -3.80
C VAL A 174 0.12 -12.96 -4.45
N ALA A 175 1.44 -12.97 -4.43
CA ALA A 175 2.27 -14.05 -4.98
C ALA A 175 1.93 -15.41 -4.34
N ARG A 176 1.80 -15.45 -3.01
CA ARG A 176 1.36 -16.65 -2.28
C ARG A 176 -0.05 -17.08 -2.66
N GLY A 177 -0.95 -16.12 -2.88
CA GLY A 177 -2.30 -16.38 -3.37
C GLY A 177 -2.25 -17.07 -4.72
N ILE A 178 -1.52 -16.49 -5.69
CA ILE A 178 -1.38 -17.03 -7.05
C ILE A 178 -0.78 -18.44 -7.00
N ALA A 179 0.28 -18.65 -6.22
CA ALA A 179 0.92 -19.96 -6.08
C ALA A 179 -0.04 -21.05 -5.60
N ARG A 180 -1.01 -20.71 -4.73
CA ARG A 180 -1.98 -21.66 -4.19
C ARG A 180 -3.20 -21.85 -5.09
N SER A 181 -3.55 -20.86 -5.90
CA SER A 181 -4.76 -20.87 -6.73
C SER A 181 -4.46 -21.07 -8.22
N TRP A 182 -3.21 -21.35 -8.59
CA TRP A 182 -2.84 -21.53 -9.99
C TRP A 182 -3.62 -22.69 -10.63
N PRO A 183 -4.34 -22.45 -11.74
CA PRO A 183 -5.20 -23.49 -12.34
C PRO A 183 -4.46 -24.42 -13.30
N GLY A 184 -3.21 -24.12 -13.68
CA GLY A 184 -2.42 -24.90 -14.62
C GLY A 184 -1.87 -26.21 -14.03
N GLN A 185 -1.70 -27.23 -14.87
CA GLN A 185 -1.04 -28.48 -14.50
C GLN A 185 0.47 -28.37 -14.69
N GLY A 186 1.24 -28.54 -13.62
CA GLY A 186 2.70 -28.45 -13.62
C GLY A 186 3.23 -27.54 -12.52
N ASP A 187 4.54 -27.60 -12.28
CA ASP A 187 5.18 -26.76 -11.26
C ASP A 187 5.36 -25.33 -11.81
N LEU A 188 4.70 -24.36 -11.17
CA LEU A 188 4.91 -22.93 -11.43
C LEU A 188 5.71 -22.30 -10.28
N LEU A 189 6.89 -21.76 -10.57
CA LEU A 189 7.61 -20.93 -9.62
C LEU A 189 7.02 -19.52 -9.59
N VAL A 190 6.27 -19.20 -8.55
CA VAL A 190 5.80 -17.83 -8.29
C VAL A 190 6.76 -17.13 -7.33
N ALA A 191 7.38 -16.04 -7.79
CA ALA A 191 8.30 -15.24 -6.98
C ALA A 191 7.78 -13.80 -6.82
N CYS A 192 8.07 -13.17 -5.69
CA CYS A 192 7.88 -11.74 -5.50
C CYS A 192 9.24 -11.06 -5.40
N ALA A 193 9.54 -10.11 -6.30
CA ALA A 193 10.81 -9.40 -6.29
C ALA A 193 10.65 -7.89 -6.45
N ASP A 194 11.26 -7.15 -5.53
CA ASP A 194 11.26 -5.69 -5.53
C ASP A 194 12.36 -5.13 -6.46
N VAL A 195 12.13 -5.24 -7.76
CA VAL A 195 13.05 -4.84 -8.84
C VAL A 195 12.90 -3.39 -9.31
N LEU A 196 11.87 -2.67 -8.84
CA LEU A 196 11.58 -1.31 -9.29
C LEU A 196 12.07 -0.24 -8.30
N ARG A 197 12.67 0.84 -8.81
CA ARG A 197 13.03 2.03 -8.01
C ARG A 197 12.55 3.32 -8.63
N ARG A 198 12.09 4.22 -7.76
CA ARG A 198 11.87 5.63 -8.13
C ARG A 198 13.20 6.35 -8.12
N ARG A 199 13.44 7.21 -9.12
CA ARG A 199 14.55 8.17 -9.05
C ARG A 199 14.36 9.07 -7.82
N PRO A 200 15.43 9.34 -7.04
CA PRO A 200 15.34 10.29 -5.95
C PRO A 200 14.99 11.68 -6.51
N GLN A 201 13.81 12.18 -6.17
CA GLN A 201 13.42 13.54 -6.48
C GLN A 201 13.90 14.41 -5.33
N LEU A 202 14.77 15.39 -5.62
CA LEU A 202 15.38 16.33 -4.66
C LEU A 202 14.37 17.08 -3.77
N ARG A 203 13.07 17.02 -4.07
CA ARG A 203 11.98 17.55 -3.24
C ARG A 203 11.07 16.41 -2.80
N GLY A 204 11.12 16.06 -1.52
CA GLY A 204 10.28 15.05 -0.87
C GLY A 204 8.80 15.20 -1.24
N ALA A 205 8.32 14.36 -2.14
CA ALA A 205 7.01 14.54 -2.75
C ALA A 205 5.92 13.79 -1.97
N HIS A 206 5.50 14.34 -0.83
CA HIS A 206 4.19 13.99 -0.26
C HIS A 206 3.10 14.31 -1.29
N GLN A 207 2.33 13.31 -1.73
CA GLN A 207 1.29 13.47 -2.76
C GLN A 207 -0.03 14.04 -2.21
N SER A 208 -0.14 14.20 -0.89
CA SER A 208 -1.25 14.85 -0.21
C SER A 208 -1.33 16.33 -0.64
N GLY A 209 -2.53 16.80 -0.98
CA GLY A 209 -2.79 18.19 -1.37
C GLY A 209 -2.35 18.59 -2.79
N ARG A 210 -1.81 17.67 -3.60
CA ARG A 210 -1.44 17.97 -4.99
C ARG A 210 -2.59 17.77 -5.95
N SER A 211 -2.79 18.74 -6.85
CA SER A 211 -3.69 18.65 -8.00
C SER A 211 -3.32 17.45 -8.90
N ALA A 212 -4.30 16.93 -9.65
CA ALA A 212 -4.11 15.80 -10.56
C ALA A 212 -2.92 16.03 -11.52
N ARG A 213 -2.80 17.25 -12.08
CA ARG A 213 -1.68 17.65 -12.95
C ARG A 213 -0.31 17.54 -12.27
N ARG A 214 -0.19 17.96 -11.00
CA ARG A 214 1.07 17.90 -10.24
C ARG A 214 1.40 16.48 -9.75
N ARG A 215 0.39 15.62 -9.63
CA ARG A 215 0.61 14.17 -9.42
C ARG A 215 1.12 13.51 -10.70
N ARG A 216 0.59 13.89 -11.87
CA ARG A 216 1.09 13.45 -13.18
C ARG A 216 2.54 13.84 -13.38
N SER A 217 2.90 15.12 -13.19
CA SER A 217 4.31 15.55 -13.34
C SER A 217 5.26 14.79 -12.40
N ASN A 218 4.83 14.50 -11.17
CA ASN A 218 5.64 13.75 -10.21
C ASN A 218 5.74 12.24 -10.52
N ARG A 219 4.85 11.71 -11.35
CA ARG A 219 4.84 10.32 -11.84
C ARG A 219 5.33 10.19 -13.28
N ALA A 220 5.59 11.30 -13.98
CA ALA A 220 5.99 11.33 -15.39
C ALA A 220 7.37 10.70 -15.64
N SER A 221 8.23 10.64 -14.61
CA SER A 221 9.47 9.87 -14.71
C SER A 221 9.17 8.39 -14.39
N PRO A 222 9.33 7.47 -15.36
CA PRO A 222 9.10 6.06 -15.12
C PRO A 222 10.06 5.51 -14.06
N PRO A 223 9.65 4.49 -13.29
CA PRO A 223 10.56 3.79 -12.40
C PRO A 223 11.69 3.13 -13.20
N ARG A 224 12.87 3.01 -12.57
CA ARG A 224 13.99 2.25 -13.13
C ARG A 224 13.89 0.79 -12.66
N VAL A 225 14.18 -0.14 -13.57
CA VAL A 225 14.43 -1.54 -13.27
C VAL A 225 15.86 -1.67 -12.74
N LEU A 226 16.06 -2.33 -11.61
CA LEU A 226 17.37 -2.43 -10.94
C LEU A 226 18.24 -3.58 -11.41
N ALA A 227 17.62 -4.65 -11.86
CA ALA A 227 18.28 -5.83 -12.37
C ALA A 227 17.45 -6.34 -13.55
N PRO A 228 18.10 -6.83 -14.63
CA PRO A 228 17.38 -7.53 -15.69
C PRO A 228 16.49 -8.60 -15.07
N VAL A 229 15.22 -8.62 -15.47
CA VAL A 229 14.34 -9.75 -15.19
C VAL A 229 14.48 -10.65 -16.40
N GLU A 230 15.51 -11.49 -16.41
CA GLU A 230 15.67 -12.53 -17.42
C GLU A 230 14.91 -13.77 -16.93
N GLY A 231 13.96 -14.21 -17.73
CA GLY A 231 13.10 -15.36 -17.50
C GLY A 231 12.83 -16.05 -18.82
#